data_AF-A0A355F002-F1
#
_entry.id   AF-A0A355F002-F1
#
_cell.length_a   1.000
_cell.length_b   1.000
_cell.length_c   1.000
_cell.angle_alpha   90.00
_cell.angle_beta   90.00
_cell.angle_gamma   90.00
#
_symmetry.space_group_name_H-M   'P 1'
#
loop_
_entity.id
_entity.type
_entity.pdbx_description
1 polymer ?
#
loop_
_entity_poly.entity_id
_entity_poly.type
_entity_poly.pdbx_seq_one_letter_code
_entity_poly.pdbx_strand_id
1 'polypeptide(L)'
;PFDAPAAILAAAPKAPASPWADPRLQDVPVAFLADGDTTGGSSGSPVLNARGELVGVNFDRVWENVAGDFGFNPDISRNVTADARYLLWLLETLHGEAAGPLLREMGVR
;
A
#
# COMPACT_ATOMS: atom_id res chain seq x y z
N PRO A 1 16.22 -2.94 -11.28
CA PRO A 1 14.87 -3.19 -10.69
C PRO A 1 13.75 -2.29 -11.24
N PHE A 2 14.06 -1.15 -11.88
CA PHE A 2 13.07 -0.23 -12.47
C PHE A 2 12.62 -0.64 -13.87
N ASP A 3 12.08 -1.85 -13.98
CA ASP A 3 11.58 -2.46 -15.22
C ASP A 3 10.20 -3.04 -14.95
N ALA A 4 9.19 -2.17 -14.86
CA ALA A 4 7.85 -2.57 -14.49
C ALA A 4 7.21 -3.43 -15.59
N PRO A 5 6.35 -4.41 -15.24
CA PRO A 5 5.69 -5.26 -16.24
C PRO A 5 4.90 -4.42 -17.26
N ALA A 6 4.94 -4.82 -18.53
CA ALA A 6 4.27 -4.10 -19.62
C ALA A 6 2.77 -3.87 -19.36
N ALA A 7 2.09 -4.83 -18.72
CA ALA A 7 0.69 -4.69 -18.33
C ALA A 7 0.45 -3.51 -17.37
N ILE A 8 1.34 -3.32 -16.40
CA ILE A 8 1.27 -2.20 -15.45
C ILE A 8 1.55 -0.87 -16.15
N LEU A 9 2.57 -0.82 -17.01
CA LEU A 9 2.87 0.37 -17.81
C LEU A 9 1.71 0.79 -18.71
N ALA A 10 0.99 -0.19 -19.30
CA ALA A 10 -0.17 0.06 -20.13
C ALA A 10 -1.42 0.49 -19.33
N ALA A 11 -1.56 0.03 -18.08
CA ALA A 11 -2.69 0.32 -17.22
C ALA A 11 -2.53 1.63 -16.43
N ALA A 12 -1.31 2.01 -16.06
CA ALA A 12 -1.02 3.18 -15.23
C ALA A 12 -1.67 4.48 -15.73
N PRO A 13 -1.67 4.83 -17.03
CA PRO A 13 -2.34 6.04 -17.52
C PRO A 13 -3.87 6.07 -17.29
N LYS A 14 -4.49 4.91 -17.05
CA LYS A 14 -5.92 4.76 -16.80
C LYS A 14 -6.23 4.60 -15.31
N ALA A 15 -5.23 4.43 -14.46
CA ALA A 15 -5.38 4.25 -13.02
C ALA A 15 -6.18 5.39 -12.35
N PRO A 16 -6.03 6.68 -12.73
CA PRO A 16 -6.84 7.77 -12.18
C PRO A 16 -8.35 7.63 -12.38
N ALA A 17 -8.79 6.89 -13.40
CA ALA A 17 -10.21 6.65 -13.69
C ALA A 17 -10.75 5.36 -13.04
N SER A 18 -9.91 4.61 -12.33
CA SER A 18 -10.29 3.37 -11.67
C SER A 18 -11.04 3.66 -10.35
N PRO A 19 -11.85 2.70 -9.84
CA PRO A 19 -12.49 2.84 -8.53
C PRO A 19 -11.51 2.90 -7.35
N TRP A 20 -10.22 2.61 -7.59
CA TRP A 20 -9.16 2.61 -6.59
C TRP A 20 -8.46 3.97 -6.44
N ALA A 21 -8.79 4.95 -7.28
CA ALA A 21 -8.19 6.27 -7.24
C ALA A 21 -8.59 7.04 -5.98
N ASP A 22 -7.62 7.72 -5.38
CA ASP A 22 -7.87 8.66 -4.29
C ASP A 22 -8.31 10.02 -4.87
N PRO A 23 -9.44 10.59 -4.43
CA PRO A 23 -9.95 11.84 -5.01
C PRO A 23 -9.05 13.05 -4.73
N ARG A 24 -8.22 13.02 -3.67
CA ARG A 24 -7.28 14.11 -3.36
C ARG A 24 -5.98 13.96 -4.14
N LEU A 25 -5.48 12.73 -4.30
CA LEU A 25 -4.29 12.45 -5.11
C LEU A 25 -4.58 12.56 -6.62
N GLN A 26 -5.83 12.32 -7.01
CA GLN A 26 -6.27 12.16 -8.40
C GLN A 26 -5.56 11.01 -9.13
N ASP A 27 -5.15 9.99 -8.38
CA ASP A 27 -4.51 8.77 -8.88
C ASP A 27 -4.65 7.61 -7.87
N VAL A 28 -4.26 6.40 -8.26
CA VAL A 28 -4.14 5.26 -7.34
C VAL A 28 -2.91 5.45 -6.46
N PRO A 29 -3.06 5.57 -5.14
CA PRO A 29 -1.94 5.73 -4.23
C PRO A 29 -1.17 4.42 -4.15
N VAL A 30 0.16 4.47 -4.29
CA VAL A 30 1.03 3.28 -4.26
C VAL A 30 1.42 2.91 -2.84
N ALA A 31 1.92 3.89 -2.10
CA ALA A 31 2.41 3.74 -0.74
C ALA A 31 2.21 5.04 0.05
N PHE A 32 2.23 4.95 1.37
CA PHE A 32 2.15 6.09 2.27
C PHE A 32 3.07 5.93 3.48
N LEU A 33 3.36 7.06 4.12
CA LEU A 33 4.09 7.12 5.38
C LEU A 33 3.11 7.19 6.54
N ALA A 34 3.43 6.49 7.63
CA ALA A 34 2.78 6.65 8.92
C ALA A 34 3.82 6.83 10.02
N ASP A 35 3.40 7.31 11.19
CA ASP A 35 4.22 7.55 12.37
C ASP A 35 4.18 6.36 13.36
N GLY A 36 3.91 5.15 12.86
CA GLY A 36 3.94 3.94 13.64
C GLY A 36 5.37 3.58 14.07
N ASP A 37 5.53 3.24 15.35
CA ASP A 37 6.79 2.72 15.86
C ASP A 37 6.93 1.25 15.44
N THR A 38 7.81 1.00 14.48
CA THR A 38 7.99 -0.30 13.82
C THR A 38 9.45 -0.70 13.86
N THR A 39 9.74 -2.00 13.82
CA THR A 39 11.10 -2.54 13.79
C THR A 39 11.19 -3.83 12.96
N GLY A 40 12.34 -4.50 12.97
CA GLY A 40 12.49 -5.84 12.42
C GLY A 40 11.44 -6.78 13.01
N GLY A 41 10.64 -7.40 12.14
CA GLY A 41 9.47 -8.21 12.53
C GLY A 41 8.12 -7.53 12.25
N SER A 42 8.08 -6.22 12.01
CA SER A 42 6.85 -5.51 11.60
C SER A 42 6.54 -5.63 10.10
N SER A 43 7.36 -6.33 9.30
CA SER A 43 7.10 -6.57 7.89
C SER A 43 5.86 -7.45 7.73
N GLY A 44 4.92 -7.02 6.89
CA GLY A 44 3.63 -7.69 6.68
C GLY A 44 2.55 -7.32 7.70
N SER A 45 2.85 -6.44 8.67
CA SER A 45 1.84 -6.00 9.64
C SER A 45 0.68 -5.25 8.96
N PRO A 46 -0.59 -5.55 9.32
CA PRO A 46 -1.73 -4.82 8.81
C PRO A 46 -1.75 -3.40 9.40
N VAL A 47 -1.96 -2.41 8.54
CA VAL A 47 -2.21 -1.03 8.95
C VAL A 47 -3.72 -0.79 8.91
N LEU A 48 -4.28 -0.36 10.04
CA LEU A 48 -5.72 -0.21 10.24
C LEU A 48 -6.10 1.26 10.35
N ASN A 49 -7.28 1.62 9.84
CA ASN A 49 -7.86 2.93 10.09
C ASN A 49 -8.56 3.00 11.46
N ALA A 50 -9.15 4.16 11.80
CA ALA A 50 -9.83 4.38 13.07
C ALA A 50 -11.05 3.47 13.33
N ARG A 51 -11.54 2.75 12.31
CA ARG A 51 -12.62 1.75 12.43
C ARG A 51 -12.10 0.31 12.50
N GLY A 52 -10.78 0.10 12.48
CA GLY A 52 -10.18 -1.23 12.45
C GLY A 52 -10.19 -1.89 11.07
N GLU A 53 -10.45 -1.14 10.00
CA GLU A 53 -10.43 -1.67 8.62
C GLU A 53 -9.01 -1.60 8.05
N LEU A 54 -8.62 -2.61 7.28
CA LEU A 54 -7.31 -2.68 6.61
C LEU A 54 -7.18 -1.58 5.56
N VAL A 55 -6.13 -0.76 5.68
CA VAL A 55 -5.80 0.31 4.72
C VAL A 55 -4.42 0.18 4.09
N GLY A 56 -3.57 -0.71 4.60
CA GLY A 56 -2.28 -0.99 4.00
C GLY A 56 -1.53 -2.12 4.69
N VAL A 57 -0.37 -2.45 4.11
CA VAL A 57 0.55 -3.47 4.65
C VAL A 57 1.92 -2.85 4.84
N ASN A 58 2.41 -2.83 6.07
CA ASN A 58 3.72 -2.29 6.38
C ASN A 58 4.81 -3.17 5.75
N PHE A 59 5.77 -2.58 5.05
CA PHE A 59 6.85 -3.36 4.44
C PHE A 59 8.25 -2.84 4.79
N ASP A 60 8.40 -1.56 5.11
CA ASP A 60 9.70 -0.98 5.42
C ASP A 60 9.60 0.24 6.35
N ARG A 61 10.73 0.91 6.58
CA ARG A 61 10.86 2.19 7.30
C ARG A 61 11.76 3.13 6.51
N VAL A 62 11.63 4.43 6.75
CA VAL A 62 12.55 5.41 6.16
C VAL A 62 13.95 5.26 6.73
N TRP A 63 14.96 5.81 6.05
CA TRP A 63 16.36 5.72 6.47
C TRP A 63 16.60 6.33 7.86
N GLU A 64 15.91 7.43 8.17
CA GLU A 64 15.97 8.13 9.46
C GLU A 64 15.53 7.22 10.63
N ASN A 65 14.83 6.13 10.33
CA ASN A 65 14.37 5.14 11.30
C ASN A 65 15.36 4.00 11.59
N VAL A 66 16.57 4.01 11.03
CA VAL A 66 17.60 3.01 11.34
C VAL A 66 17.97 3.01 12.84
N ALA A 67 17.99 4.19 13.48
CA ALA A 67 18.23 4.31 14.92
C ALA A 67 16.96 4.10 15.76
N GLY A 68 15.79 3.90 15.14
CA GLY A 68 14.49 3.77 15.81
C GLY A 68 14.45 2.62 16.82
N ASP A 69 15.25 1.58 16.61
CA ASP A 69 15.39 0.44 17.52
C ASP A 69 15.93 0.84 18.90
N PHE A 70 16.57 2.01 19.02
CA PHE A 70 17.12 2.54 20.27
C PHE A 70 16.37 3.77 20.80
N GLY A 71 15.43 4.32 20.01
CA GLY A 71 14.62 5.47 20.39
C GLY A 71 13.83 6.04 19.21
N PHE A 72 12.52 6.16 19.39
CA PHE A 72 11.62 6.77 18.41
C PHE A 72 11.72 8.30 18.41
N ASN A 73 11.81 8.91 17.22
CA ASN A 73 11.80 10.36 17.06
C ASN A 73 10.54 10.80 16.28
N PRO A 74 9.54 11.42 16.92
CA PRO A 74 8.26 11.76 16.29
C PRO A 74 8.40 12.68 15.07
N ASP A 75 9.47 13.47 14.99
CA ASP A 75 9.66 14.44 13.91
C ASP A 75 10.10 13.78 12.59
N ILE A 76 10.82 12.66 12.65
CA ILE A 76 11.46 12.03 11.46
C ILE A 76 11.11 10.55 11.29
N SER A 77 10.65 9.89 12.34
CA SER A 77 10.41 8.45 12.32
C SER A 77 9.16 8.10 11.53
N ARG A 78 9.32 7.42 10.39
CA ARG A 78 8.20 6.99 9.54
C ARG A 78 8.34 5.53 9.10
N ASN A 79 7.23 4.80 9.16
CA ASN A 79 7.10 3.49 8.53
C ASN A 79 6.51 3.63 7.12
N VAL A 80 6.94 2.76 6.20
CA VAL A 80 6.55 2.77 4.79
C VAL A 80 5.57 1.63 4.54
N THR A 81 4.38 2.00 4.07
CA THR A 81 3.24 1.10 3.95
C THR A 81 2.75 1.07 2.51
N ALA A 82 2.52 -0.13 1.96
CA ALA A 82 1.83 -0.30 0.68
C ALA A 82 0.33 -0.06 0.87
N ASP A 83 -0.27 0.80 0.05
CA ASP A 83 -1.70 1.14 0.16
C ASP A 83 -2.55 -0.05 -0.31
N ALA A 84 -3.59 -0.40 0.45
CA ALA A 84 -4.48 -1.50 0.10
C ALA A 84 -5.14 -1.30 -1.28
N ARG A 85 -5.42 -0.06 -1.68
CA ARG A 85 -5.97 0.26 -3.01
C ARG A 85 -5.01 -0.11 -4.13
N TYR A 86 -3.70 0.10 -3.94
CA TYR A 86 -2.70 -0.33 -4.91
C TYR A 86 -2.65 -1.85 -5.05
N LEU A 87 -2.71 -2.56 -3.92
CA LEU A 87 -2.69 -4.03 -3.91
C LEU A 87 -3.91 -4.59 -4.66
N LEU A 88 -5.10 -4.01 -4.43
CA LEU A 88 -6.33 -4.40 -5.11
C LEU A 88 -6.31 -4.03 -6.60
N TRP A 89 -5.82 -2.83 -6.95
CA TRP A 89 -5.63 -2.40 -8.33
C TRP A 89 -4.65 -3.30 -9.09
N LEU A 90 -3.52 -3.69 -8.48
CA LEU A 90 -2.57 -4.63 -9.06
C LEU A 90 -3.21 -6.00 -9.29
N LEU A 91 -3.94 -6.52 -8.29
CA LEU A 91 -4.59 -7.82 -8.38
C LEU A 91 -5.60 -7.85 -9.55
N GLU A 92 -6.44 -6.81 -9.68
CA GLU A 92 -7.38 -6.67 -10.79
C GLU A 92 -6.66 -6.45 -12.13
N THR A 93 -5.63 -5.61 -12.18
CA THR A 93 -4.91 -5.27 -13.41
C THR A 93 -4.14 -6.46 -13.97
N LEU A 94 -3.51 -7.25 -13.11
CA LEU A 94 -2.65 -8.36 -13.52
C LEU A 94 -3.42 -9.66 -13.74
N HIS A 95 -4.50 -9.89 -12.98
CA HIS A 95 -5.21 -11.17 -12.98
C HIS A 95 -6.66 -11.08 -13.47
N GLY A 96 -7.22 -9.88 -13.64
CA GLY A 96 -8.56 -9.67 -14.20
C GLY A 96 -9.62 -10.52 -13.51
N GLU A 97 -10.39 -11.27 -14.29
CA GLU A 97 -11.44 -12.16 -13.77
C GLU A 97 -10.93 -13.25 -12.81
N ALA A 98 -9.68 -13.70 -12.97
CA ALA A 98 -9.08 -14.71 -12.11
C ALA A 98 -8.89 -14.24 -10.66
N ALA A 99 -8.82 -12.92 -10.42
CA ALA A 99 -8.85 -12.34 -9.07
C ALA A 99 -10.24 -12.39 -8.42
N GLY A 100 -11.30 -12.63 -9.20
CA GLY A 100 -12.69 -12.52 -8.77
C GLY A 100 -13.06 -13.33 -7.52
N PRO A 101 -12.60 -14.59 -7.35
CA PRO A 101 -12.84 -15.36 -6.12
C PRO A 101 -12.27 -14.70 -4.86
N LEU A 102 -11.01 -14.25 -4.91
CA LEU A 102 -10.33 -13.64 -3.76
C LEU A 102 -10.95 -12.28 -3.40
N LEU A 103 -11.26 -11.45 -4.41
CA LEU A 103 -11.92 -10.16 -4.19
C LEU A 103 -13.28 -10.32 -3.50
N ARG A 104 -14.07 -11.34 -3.90
CA ARG A 104 -15.35 -11.66 -3.25
C ARG A 104 -15.17 -12.17 -1.83
N GLU A 105 -14.17 -13.01 -1.58
CA GLU A 105 -13.86 -13.52 -0.24
C GLU A 105 -13.52 -12.37 0.73
N MET A 106 -12.78 -11.37 0.26
CA MET A 106 -12.44 -10.18 1.04
C MET A 106 -13.62 -9.18 1.19
N GLY A 107 -14.78 -9.46 0.59
CA GLY A 107 -15.94 -8.56 0.62
C GLY A 107 -15.73 -7.28 -0.21
N VAL A 108 -14.80 -7.30 -1.16
CA VAL A 108 -14.46 -6.16 -2.00
C VAL A 108 -15.06 -6.38 -3.40
N ARG A 109 -16.36 -6.10 -3.54
CA ARG A 109 -17.06 -5.97 -4.83
C ARG A 109 -18.47 -5.43 -4.68
#